data_AF-X1LUF9-F1
#
_entry.id   AF-X1LUF9-F1
#
_cell.length_a   1.000
_cell.length_b   1.000
_cell.length_c   1.000
_cell.angle_alpha   90.00
_cell.angle_beta   90.00
_cell.angle_gamma   90.00
#
_symmetry.space_group_name_H-M   'P 1'
#
loop_
_entity.id
_entity.type
_entity.pdbx_description
1 polymer ?
#
loop_
_entity_poly.entity_id
_entity_poly.type
_entity_poly.pdbx_seq_one_letter_code
_entity_poly.pdbx_strand_id
1 'polypeptide(L)'
;MLKLSAVIYKPGKEIKLLNNPYKLLVVDIDGTLVNRHGNISAADRKALAKVRDLGIPVSLSTGRGLRASLSIIEQLSPDGYHISFDGALVSRPRRGEEVYVQPISPAMVQQMVAVAHEHNLDLELFTVSHYFVERETWSTDAHRRFFGVQPTIVDFTRLWEKERVIKGALVTTTSREVAKVRNFSRQFDTGLHFSWAKTP
;
A
#
# COMPACT_ATOMS: atom_id res chain seq x y z
N MET A 1 -25.77 14.52 29.95
CA MET A 1 -25.17 13.68 31.01
C MET A 1 -23.74 14.16 31.22
N LEU A 2 -23.42 14.78 32.36
CA LEU A 2 -22.07 15.27 32.63
C LEU A 2 -21.24 14.13 33.27
N LYS A 3 -20.07 13.83 32.70
CA LYS A 3 -19.11 12.86 33.27
C LYS A 3 -17.99 13.61 33.97
N LEU A 4 -17.78 13.27 35.24
CA LEU A 4 -16.66 13.71 36.07
C LEU A 4 -15.75 12.51 36.32
N SER A 5 -14.44 12.68 36.18
CA SER A 5 -13.43 11.65 36.48
C SER A 5 -12.41 12.19 37.48
N ALA A 6 -12.15 11.44 38.54
CA ALA A 6 -11.08 11.74 39.50
C ALA A 6 -9.77 11.05 39.08
N VAL A 7 -8.65 11.78 39.11
CA VAL A 7 -7.31 11.26 38.82
C VAL A 7 -6.48 11.27 40.11
N ILE A 8 -5.87 10.15 40.45
CA ILE A 8 -4.93 10.04 41.57
C ILE A 8 -3.54 10.49 41.07
N TYR A 9 -3.05 11.61 41.59
CA TYR A 9 -1.69 12.09 41.35
C TYR A 9 -0.69 11.28 42.20
N LYS A 10 0.32 10.68 41.56
CA LYS A 10 1.48 10.09 42.24
C LYS A 10 2.69 11.03 42.06
N PRO A 11 3.23 11.64 43.14
CA PRO A 11 4.42 12.48 43.04
C PRO A 11 5.63 11.62 42.67
N GLY A 12 6.39 12.02 41.64
CA GLY A 12 7.66 11.37 41.26
C GLY A 12 7.79 10.92 39.81
N LYS A 13 6.71 10.95 39.01
CA LYS A 13 6.83 10.97 37.54
C LYS A 13 6.70 12.43 37.08
N GLU A 14 7.80 13.00 36.60
CA GLU A 14 7.75 14.18 35.75
C GLU A 14 6.72 13.91 34.64
N ILE A 15 5.54 14.53 34.74
CA ILE A 15 4.68 14.70 33.58
C ILE A 15 5.37 15.80 32.78
N LYS A 16 6.35 15.42 31.95
CA LYS A 16 6.75 16.29 30.84
C LYS A 16 5.51 16.40 29.98
N LEU A 17 4.75 17.48 30.16
CA LEU A 17 3.88 18.02 29.14
C LEU A 17 4.80 18.37 27.98
N LEU A 18 5.09 17.36 27.16
CA LEU A 18 5.88 17.52 25.97
C LEU A 18 5.04 18.40 25.05
N ASN A 19 5.44 19.66 24.93
CA ASN A 19 5.11 20.50 23.78
C ASN A 19 5.78 19.88 22.54
N ASN A 20 5.37 18.66 22.18
CA ASN A 20 5.77 18.03 20.95
C ASN A 20 4.85 18.56 19.85
N PRO A 21 5.38 19.33 18.89
CA PRO A 21 4.58 19.89 17.80
C PRO A 21 4.02 18.78 16.89
N TYR A 22 4.66 17.61 16.87
CA TYR A 22 4.25 16.50 16.02
C TYR A 22 3.10 15.71 16.64
N LYS A 23 2.04 15.50 15.83
CA LYS A 23 0.83 14.77 16.22
C LYS A 23 0.65 13.44 15.51
N LEU A 24 1.47 13.16 14.50
CA LEU A 24 1.45 11.93 13.72
C LEU A 24 2.84 11.73 13.09
N LEU A 25 3.34 10.50 13.14
CA LEU A 25 4.47 10.08 12.31
C LEU A 25 3.93 9.29 11.12
N VAL A 26 4.19 9.78 9.91
CA VAL A 26 3.94 9.04 8.67
C VAL A 26 5.28 8.57 8.13
N VAL A 27 5.41 7.28 7.87
CA VAL A 27 6.68 6.68 7.43
C VAL A 27 6.46 5.74 6.25
N ASP A 28 7.34 5.84 5.26
CA ASP A 28 7.38 4.93 4.13
C ASP A 28 8.01 3.58 4.50
N ILE A 29 7.77 2.55 3.69
CA ILE A 29 8.27 1.19 3.89
C ILE A 29 9.59 0.99 3.14
N ASP A 30 9.54 0.92 1.82
CA ASP A 30 10.63 0.40 0.99
C ASP A 30 11.74 1.43 0.82
N GLY A 31 12.96 1.10 1.26
CA GLY A 31 14.08 2.05 1.25
C GLY A 31 14.02 3.10 2.37
N THR A 32 13.01 3.02 3.24
CA THR A 32 12.85 3.89 4.41
C THR A 32 12.89 3.08 5.71
N LEU A 33 11.81 2.36 6.02
CA LEU A 33 11.67 1.62 7.29
C LEU A 33 12.16 0.17 7.19
N VAL A 34 12.02 -0.42 6.01
CA VAL A 34 12.37 -1.81 5.74
C VAL A 34 13.62 -1.84 4.88
N ASN A 35 14.62 -2.60 5.34
CA ASN A 35 15.85 -2.83 4.59
C ASN A 35 15.63 -3.85 3.45
N ARG A 36 16.64 -4.04 2.61
CA ARG A 36 16.63 -5.02 1.49
C ARG A 36 16.30 -6.46 1.88
N HIS A 37 16.36 -6.80 3.16
CA HIS A 37 16.03 -8.13 3.69
C HIS A 37 14.59 -8.21 4.22
N GLY A 38 13.76 -7.19 3.99
CA GLY A 38 12.37 -7.17 4.47
C GLY A 38 12.25 -6.85 5.96
N ASN A 39 13.33 -6.42 6.62
CA ASN A 39 13.38 -6.25 8.07
C ASN A 39 13.46 -4.80 8.52
N ILE A 40 12.75 -4.47 9.60
CA ILE A 40 12.90 -3.21 10.34
C ILE A 40 14.08 -3.35 11.31
N SER A 41 15.02 -2.40 11.26
CA SER A 41 16.23 -2.45 12.09
C SER A 41 15.91 -2.31 13.59
N ALA A 42 16.81 -2.78 14.46
CA ALA A 42 16.65 -2.60 15.90
C ALA A 42 16.64 -1.11 16.31
N ALA A 43 17.40 -0.29 15.59
CA ALA A 43 17.43 1.15 15.80
C ALA A 43 16.06 1.79 15.47
N ASP A 44 15.47 1.43 14.33
CA ASP A 44 14.17 1.97 13.92
C ASP A 44 13.04 1.49 14.83
N ARG A 45 13.05 0.20 15.23
CA ARG A 45 12.09 -0.32 16.23
C ARG A 45 12.16 0.48 17.53
N LYS A 46 13.37 0.80 18.00
CA LYS A 46 13.57 1.62 19.21
C LYS A 46 13.09 3.05 19.01
N ALA A 47 13.31 3.65 17.84
CA ALA A 47 12.82 4.99 17.51
C ALA A 47 11.29 5.03 17.47
N LEU A 48 10.66 4.06 16.82
CA LEU A 48 9.21 3.92 16.75
C LEU A 48 8.57 3.70 18.13
N ALA A 49 9.21 2.89 18.98
CA ALA A 49 8.76 2.71 20.37
C ALA A 49 8.78 4.04 21.13
N LYS A 50 9.85 4.83 21.01
CA LYS A 50 9.92 6.16 21.63
C LYS A 50 8.82 7.09 21.12
N VAL A 51 8.54 7.10 19.81
CA VAL A 51 7.46 7.92 19.23
C VAL A 51 6.11 7.53 19.84
N ARG A 52 5.85 6.23 19.99
CA ARG A 52 4.63 5.71 20.63
C ARG A 52 4.55 6.06 22.12
N ASP A 53 5.67 6.01 22.85
CA ASP A 53 5.74 6.39 24.27
C ASP A 53 5.44 7.88 24.49
N LEU A 54 5.67 8.71 23.47
CA LEU A 54 5.29 10.13 23.45
C LEU A 54 3.79 10.34 23.12
N GLY A 55 3.02 9.26 22.92
CA GLY A 55 1.61 9.32 22.55
C GLY A 55 1.37 9.73 21.09
N ILE A 56 2.40 9.69 20.25
CA ILE A 56 2.30 10.02 18.82
C ILE A 56 1.94 8.75 18.04
N PRO A 57 0.78 8.72 17.36
CA PRO A 57 0.43 7.63 16.47
C PRO A 57 1.43 7.49 15.31
N VAL A 58 1.57 6.27 14.82
CA VAL A 58 2.39 5.95 13.63
C VAL A 58 1.47 5.42 12.53
N SER A 59 1.64 5.98 11.33
CA SER A 59 0.97 5.57 10.10
C SER A 59 2.02 5.19 9.05
N LEU A 60 1.68 4.18 8.25
CA LEU A 60 2.48 3.84 7.06
C LEU A 60 1.97 4.63 5.85
N SER A 61 2.86 4.97 4.94
CA SER A 61 2.51 5.48 3.61
C SER A 61 3.35 4.79 2.54
N THR A 62 2.73 3.96 1.71
CA THR A 62 3.47 3.08 0.80
C THR A 62 2.77 2.88 -0.55
N GLY A 63 3.56 2.62 -1.59
CA GLY A 63 3.08 2.19 -2.90
C GLY A 63 2.63 0.73 -2.96
N ARG A 64 2.95 -0.07 -1.94
CA ARG A 64 2.47 -1.45 -1.79
C ARG A 64 0.95 -1.48 -1.67
N GLY A 65 0.34 -2.55 -2.16
CA GLY A 65 -1.04 -2.86 -1.86
C GLY A 65 -1.23 -3.30 -0.41
N LEU A 66 -2.44 -3.15 0.13
CA LEU A 66 -2.71 -3.38 1.56
C LEU A 66 -2.19 -4.74 2.06
N ARG A 67 -2.46 -5.82 1.32
CA ARG A 67 -2.02 -7.18 1.71
C ARG A 67 -0.50 -7.33 1.83
N ALA A 68 0.25 -6.67 0.95
CA ALA A 68 1.72 -6.66 0.98
C ALA A 68 2.30 -5.83 2.13
N SER A 69 1.47 -5.05 2.83
CA SER A 69 1.85 -4.20 3.96
C SER A 69 1.39 -4.76 5.31
N LEU A 70 0.46 -5.72 5.35
CA LEU A 70 -0.15 -6.20 6.59
C LEU A 70 0.87 -6.68 7.64
N SER A 71 1.88 -7.45 7.23
CA SER A 71 2.91 -7.96 8.16
C SER A 71 3.71 -6.84 8.84
N ILE A 72 3.86 -5.70 8.18
CA ILE A 72 4.57 -4.52 8.70
C ILE A 72 3.62 -3.69 9.57
N ILE A 73 2.36 -3.53 9.13
CA ILE A 73 1.30 -2.86 9.90
C ILE A 73 1.14 -3.52 11.28
N GLU A 74 1.06 -4.85 11.32
CA GLU A 74 0.92 -5.62 12.56
C GLU A 74 2.10 -5.43 13.53
N GLN A 75 3.31 -5.25 13.02
CA GLN A 75 4.49 -5.00 13.85
C GLN A 75 4.54 -3.58 14.44
N LEU A 76 3.85 -2.63 13.83
CA LEU A 76 4.01 -1.20 14.12
C LEU A 76 2.82 -0.60 14.85
N SER A 77 1.65 -0.68 14.22
CA SER A 77 0.45 0.07 14.61
C SER A 77 -0.79 -0.63 14.04
N PRO A 78 -1.12 -1.86 14.49
CA PRO A 78 -2.23 -2.64 13.92
C PRO A 78 -3.60 -1.95 13.98
N ASP A 79 -3.80 -1.05 14.95
CA ASP A 79 -5.04 -0.29 15.13
C ASP A 79 -5.00 1.11 14.47
N GLY A 80 -3.89 1.44 13.79
CA GLY A 80 -3.63 2.73 13.15
C GLY A 80 -4.29 2.90 11.79
N TYR A 81 -4.31 4.15 11.32
CA TYR A 81 -4.63 4.45 9.92
C TYR A 81 -3.38 4.27 9.07
N HIS A 82 -3.52 3.68 7.88
CA HIS A 82 -2.42 3.46 6.95
C HIS A 82 -2.81 3.88 5.53
N ILE A 83 -1.83 4.38 4.80
CA ILE A 83 -1.94 4.83 3.42
C ILE A 83 -1.25 3.76 2.54
N SER A 84 -2.01 3.18 1.61
CA SER A 84 -1.55 2.14 0.67
C SER A 84 -1.88 2.54 -0.77
N PHE A 85 -1.38 1.77 -1.74
CA PHE A 85 -1.63 2.00 -3.16
C PHE A 85 -1.26 3.43 -3.61
N ASP A 86 -0.10 3.93 -3.18
CA ASP A 86 0.39 5.27 -3.56
C ASP A 86 -0.58 6.40 -3.17
N GLY A 87 -1.35 6.21 -2.10
CA GLY A 87 -2.34 7.19 -1.63
C GLY A 87 -3.78 6.89 -2.05
N ALA A 88 -4.01 5.91 -2.91
CA ALA A 88 -5.35 5.57 -3.38
C ALA A 88 -6.22 4.87 -2.31
N LEU A 89 -5.64 4.46 -1.18
CA LEU A 89 -6.37 3.89 -0.04
C LEU A 89 -5.85 4.43 1.29
N VAL A 90 -6.75 4.93 2.14
CA VAL A 90 -6.51 5.19 3.56
C VAL A 90 -7.45 4.32 4.38
N SER A 91 -6.93 3.46 5.25
CA SER A 91 -7.73 2.47 5.98
C SER A 91 -7.22 2.15 7.38
N ARG A 92 -8.08 1.57 8.22
CA ARG A 92 -7.71 0.80 9.43
C ARG A 92 -7.96 -0.68 9.17
N PRO A 93 -6.94 -1.43 8.72
CA PRO A 93 -7.14 -2.78 8.21
C PRO A 93 -7.75 -3.73 9.24
N ARG A 94 -7.30 -3.68 10.49
CA ARG A 94 -7.80 -4.55 11.57
C ARG A 94 -9.27 -4.32 11.92
N ARG A 95 -9.79 -3.12 11.65
CA ARG A 95 -11.21 -2.77 11.84
C ARG A 95 -12.05 -2.91 10.58
N GLY A 96 -11.42 -3.21 9.43
CA GLY A 96 -12.09 -3.23 8.13
C GLY A 96 -12.62 -1.86 7.69
N GLU A 97 -12.03 -0.77 8.19
CA GLU A 97 -12.52 0.60 7.93
C GLU A 97 -11.74 1.24 6.79
N GLU A 98 -12.44 1.65 5.73
CA GLU A 98 -11.91 2.47 4.64
C GLU A 98 -12.29 3.93 4.86
N VAL A 99 -11.31 4.78 5.15
CA VAL A 99 -11.52 6.23 5.33
C VAL A 99 -11.56 6.95 3.99
N TYR A 100 -10.72 6.50 3.06
CA TYR A 100 -10.63 7.03 1.70
C TYR A 100 -10.27 5.90 0.74
N VAL A 101 -10.91 5.90 -0.43
CA VAL A 101 -10.57 5.00 -1.53
C VAL A 101 -10.80 5.70 -2.86
N GLN A 102 -9.82 5.57 -3.76
CA GLN A 102 -9.90 6.09 -5.13
C GLN A 102 -9.69 4.94 -6.12
N PRO A 103 -10.77 4.25 -6.51
CA PRO A 103 -10.67 3.16 -7.47
C PRO A 103 -10.48 3.68 -8.90
N ILE A 104 -9.92 2.82 -9.75
CA ILE A 104 -9.91 3.01 -11.20
C ILE A 104 -11.33 2.72 -11.71
N SER A 105 -11.87 3.57 -12.59
CA SER A 105 -13.24 3.38 -13.09
C SER A 105 -13.36 2.08 -13.91
N PRO A 106 -14.51 1.38 -13.89
CA PRO A 106 -14.68 0.14 -14.66
C PRO A 106 -14.38 0.29 -16.15
N ALA A 107 -14.79 1.40 -16.75
CA ALA A 107 -14.51 1.71 -18.15
C ALA A 107 -13.00 1.85 -18.41
N MET A 108 -12.27 2.48 -17.48
CA MET A 108 -10.82 2.61 -17.57
C MET A 108 -10.13 1.24 -17.40
N VAL A 109 -10.58 0.40 -16.45
CA VAL A 109 -10.06 -0.97 -16.30
C VAL A 109 -10.28 -1.78 -17.58
N GLN A 110 -11.48 -1.71 -18.17
CA GLN A 110 -11.78 -2.37 -19.45
C GLN A 110 -10.82 -1.94 -20.56
N GLN A 111 -10.55 -0.64 -20.69
CA GLN A 111 -9.61 -0.11 -21.67
C GLN A 111 -8.17 -0.57 -21.39
N MET A 112 -7.73 -0.55 -20.13
CA MET A 112 -6.41 -1.04 -19.73
C MET A 112 -6.21 -2.51 -20.12
N VAL A 113 -7.22 -3.36 -19.87
CA VAL A 113 -7.18 -4.79 -20.25
C VAL A 113 -7.08 -4.94 -21.76
N ALA A 114 -7.92 -4.24 -22.53
CA ALA A 114 -7.91 -4.32 -23.99
C ALA A 114 -6.56 -3.91 -24.60
N VAL A 115 -5.97 -2.81 -24.14
CA VAL A 115 -4.67 -2.31 -24.63
C VAL A 115 -3.53 -3.23 -24.19
N ALA A 116 -3.59 -3.79 -22.98
CA ALA A 116 -2.60 -4.76 -22.51
C ALA A 116 -2.60 -6.03 -23.38
N HIS A 117 -3.79 -6.54 -23.72
CA HIS A 117 -3.95 -7.67 -24.64
C HIS A 117 -3.43 -7.37 -26.05
N GLU A 118 -3.80 -6.22 -26.62
CA GLU A 118 -3.35 -5.79 -27.95
C GLU A 118 -1.82 -5.75 -28.05
N HIS A 119 -1.15 -5.28 -27.00
CA HIS A 119 0.30 -5.15 -26.96
C HIS A 119 1.02 -6.36 -26.36
N ASN A 120 0.30 -7.41 -25.96
CA ASN A 120 0.83 -8.59 -25.27
C ASN A 120 1.70 -8.18 -24.07
N LEU A 121 1.11 -7.40 -23.16
CA LEU A 121 1.72 -6.94 -21.90
C LEU A 121 1.09 -7.68 -20.73
N ASP A 122 1.90 -8.08 -19.76
CA ASP A 122 1.41 -8.64 -18.51
C ASP A 122 0.87 -7.51 -17.61
N LEU A 123 -0.45 -7.49 -17.45
CA LEU A 123 -1.18 -6.57 -16.59
C LEU A 123 -1.55 -7.26 -15.28
N GLU A 124 -1.29 -6.58 -14.18
CA GLU A 124 -1.63 -6.97 -12.83
C GLU A 124 -2.68 -6.01 -12.28
N LEU A 125 -3.75 -6.53 -11.68
CA LEU A 125 -4.83 -5.72 -11.12
C LEU A 125 -4.98 -5.98 -9.62
N PHE A 126 -5.10 -4.91 -8.84
CA PHE A 126 -5.15 -4.99 -7.39
C PHE A 126 -6.42 -4.35 -6.85
N THR A 127 -7.05 -5.04 -5.90
CA THR A 127 -8.13 -4.54 -5.04
C THR A 127 -7.63 -4.51 -3.60
N VAL A 128 -8.50 -4.11 -2.65
CA VAL A 128 -8.16 -4.15 -1.22
C VAL A 128 -7.78 -5.56 -0.76
N SER A 129 -8.44 -6.58 -1.31
CA SER A 129 -8.37 -7.98 -0.86
C SER A 129 -7.68 -8.92 -1.85
N HIS A 130 -7.58 -8.55 -3.11
CA HIS A 130 -7.09 -9.44 -4.17
C HIS A 130 -6.00 -8.80 -5.03
N TYR A 131 -5.16 -9.68 -5.56
CA TYR A 131 -4.16 -9.42 -6.58
C TYR A 131 -4.46 -10.39 -7.71
N PHE A 132 -4.81 -9.87 -8.88
CA PHE A 132 -5.27 -10.64 -10.03
C PHE A 132 -4.24 -10.60 -11.16
N VAL A 133 -4.10 -11.74 -11.83
CA VAL A 133 -3.27 -11.93 -13.03
C VAL A 133 -3.97 -12.93 -13.96
N GLU A 134 -3.65 -12.92 -15.25
CA GLU A 134 -4.18 -13.92 -16.20
C GLU A 134 -3.29 -15.16 -16.31
N ARG A 135 -2.03 -15.07 -15.88
CA ARG A 135 -1.06 -16.17 -15.90
C ARG A 135 0.06 -15.96 -14.89
N GLU A 136 0.77 -17.04 -14.57
CA GLU A 136 2.02 -16.97 -13.80
C GLU A 136 3.12 -16.30 -14.63
N THR A 137 3.89 -15.44 -13.98
CA THR A 137 5.01 -14.69 -14.58
C THR A 137 6.20 -14.64 -13.61
N TRP A 138 7.30 -14.03 -14.03
CA TRP A 138 8.38 -13.73 -13.08
C TRP A 138 7.91 -12.78 -11.95
N SER A 139 7.01 -11.84 -12.25
CA SER A 139 6.50 -10.89 -11.26
C SER A 139 5.62 -11.53 -10.21
N THR A 140 4.81 -12.55 -10.56
CA THR A 140 4.00 -13.28 -9.58
C THR A 140 4.87 -14.03 -8.57
N ASP A 141 5.98 -14.63 -9.03
CA ASP A 141 6.97 -15.27 -8.15
C ASP A 141 7.68 -14.23 -7.26
N ALA A 142 8.02 -13.06 -7.80
CA ALA A 142 8.58 -11.97 -7.01
C ALA A 142 7.60 -11.50 -5.91
N HIS A 143 6.32 -11.30 -6.23
CA HIS A 143 5.30 -10.92 -5.25
C HIS A 143 5.15 -11.96 -4.13
N ARG A 144 5.19 -13.24 -4.48
CA ARG A 144 5.12 -14.34 -3.53
C ARG A 144 6.32 -14.34 -2.59
N ARG A 145 7.54 -14.19 -3.13
CA ARG A 145 8.80 -14.26 -2.36
C ARG A 145 9.04 -13.04 -1.48
N PHE A 146 8.82 -11.84 -2.01
CA PHE A 146 9.16 -10.59 -1.31
C PHE A 146 8.03 -10.02 -0.47
N PHE A 147 6.77 -10.26 -0.87
CA PHE A 147 5.61 -9.67 -0.20
C PHE A 147 4.67 -10.70 0.43
N GLY A 148 4.88 -12.00 0.17
CA GLY A 148 4.01 -13.06 0.69
C GLY A 148 2.59 -13.02 0.14
N VAL A 149 2.39 -12.39 -1.03
CA VAL A 149 1.07 -12.24 -1.66
C VAL A 149 0.93 -13.29 -2.76
N GLN A 150 -0.19 -14.01 -2.75
CA GLN A 150 -0.53 -14.99 -3.78
C GLN A 150 -1.43 -14.35 -4.83
N PRO A 151 -1.16 -14.57 -6.13
CA PRO A 151 -2.06 -14.13 -7.19
C PRO A 151 -3.34 -14.98 -7.20
N THR A 152 -4.42 -14.36 -7.67
CA THR A 152 -5.65 -15.02 -8.09
C THR A 152 -5.64 -15.04 -9.62
N ILE A 153 -5.44 -16.22 -10.20
CA ILE A 153 -5.34 -16.39 -11.65
C ILE A 153 -6.75 -16.46 -12.24
N VAL A 154 -7.12 -15.49 -13.06
CA VAL A 154 -8.46 -15.35 -13.64
C VAL A 154 -8.38 -14.73 -15.03
N ASP A 155 -9.36 -15.04 -15.88
CA ASP A 155 -9.62 -14.29 -17.12
C ASP A 155 -10.11 -12.88 -16.76
N PHE A 156 -9.47 -11.85 -17.31
CA PHE A 156 -9.85 -10.45 -17.05
C PHE A 156 -11.13 -10.01 -17.76
N THR A 157 -11.67 -10.85 -18.65
CA THR A 157 -12.96 -10.62 -19.31
C THR A 157 -14.04 -10.30 -18.27
N ARG A 158 -14.52 -9.06 -18.30
CA ARG A 158 -15.57 -8.52 -17.42
C ARG A 158 -15.20 -8.46 -15.93
N LEU A 159 -13.91 -8.54 -15.57
CA LEU A 159 -13.46 -8.40 -14.18
C LEU A 159 -13.89 -7.05 -13.57
N TRP A 160 -13.87 -5.98 -14.38
CA TRP A 160 -14.28 -4.62 -14.00
C TRP A 160 -15.75 -4.49 -13.59
N GLU A 161 -16.59 -5.46 -13.92
CA GLU A 161 -17.99 -5.48 -13.50
C GLU A 161 -18.18 -6.06 -12.09
N LYS A 162 -17.16 -6.77 -11.59
CA LYS A 162 -17.21 -7.52 -10.32
C LYS A 162 -16.28 -6.95 -9.27
N GLU A 163 -15.14 -6.40 -9.68
CA GLU A 163 -14.05 -6.00 -8.80
C GLU A 163 -13.85 -4.49 -8.76
N ARG A 164 -13.68 -3.95 -7.55
CA ARG A 164 -13.30 -2.55 -7.33
C ARG A 164 -11.78 -2.42 -7.38
N VAL A 165 -11.25 -2.34 -8.59
CA VAL A 165 -9.81 -2.19 -8.86
C VAL A 165 -9.31 -0.84 -8.36
N ILE A 166 -8.21 -0.86 -7.60
CA ILE A 166 -7.56 0.33 -7.03
C ILE A 166 -6.27 0.67 -7.78
N LYS A 167 -5.53 -0.36 -8.23
CA LYS A 167 -4.25 -0.18 -8.90
C LYS A 167 -4.10 -1.18 -10.04
N GLY A 168 -3.48 -0.73 -11.13
CA GLY A 168 -2.93 -1.59 -12.17
C GLY A 168 -1.40 -1.49 -12.17
N ALA A 169 -0.71 -2.57 -12.49
CA ALA A 169 0.72 -2.57 -12.74
C ALA A 169 1.03 -3.32 -14.04
N LEU A 170 1.93 -2.74 -14.84
CA LEU A 170 2.44 -3.38 -16.05
C LEU A 170 3.86 -3.88 -15.76
N VAL A 171 4.09 -5.16 -16.02
CA VAL A 171 5.39 -5.80 -15.78
C VAL A 171 6.21 -5.76 -17.06
N THR A 172 7.46 -5.30 -16.96
CA THR A 172 8.40 -5.27 -18.09
C THR A 172 9.75 -5.85 -17.68
N THR A 173 10.29 -6.73 -18.50
CA THR A 173 11.61 -7.36 -18.33
C THR A 173 12.59 -6.96 -19.44
N THR A 174 12.09 -6.40 -20.54
CA THR A 174 12.91 -6.00 -21.70
C THR A 174 12.72 -4.53 -22.08
N SER A 175 13.73 -3.93 -22.73
CA SER A 175 13.62 -2.56 -23.28
C SER A 175 12.48 -2.41 -24.30
N ARG A 176 12.13 -3.48 -25.01
CA ARG A 176 11.00 -3.51 -25.95
C ARG A 176 9.67 -3.38 -25.21
N GLU A 177 9.49 -4.08 -24.10
CA GLU A 177 8.30 -3.95 -23.24
C GLU A 177 8.21 -2.57 -22.59
N VAL A 178 9.34 -2.00 -22.16
CA VAL A 178 9.37 -0.61 -21.65
C VAL A 178 8.84 0.38 -22.70
N ALA A 179 9.22 0.22 -23.97
CA ALA A 179 8.71 1.07 -25.05
C ALA A 179 7.19 0.90 -25.25
N LYS A 180 6.67 -0.33 -25.16
CA LYS A 180 5.23 -0.61 -25.20
C LYS A 180 4.49 0.03 -24.03
N VAL A 181 5.02 -0.07 -22.81
CA VAL A 181 4.41 0.56 -21.63
C VAL A 181 4.43 2.09 -21.74
N ARG A 182 5.48 2.69 -22.30
CA ARG A 182 5.47 4.15 -22.58
C ARG A 182 4.37 4.54 -23.57
N ASN A 183 4.13 3.72 -24.59
CA ASN A 183 3.01 3.94 -25.52
C ASN A 183 1.66 3.75 -24.83
N PHE A 184 1.53 2.71 -23.99
CA PHE A 184 0.34 2.50 -23.15
C PHE A 184 0.07 3.76 -22.31
N SER A 185 1.05 4.24 -21.53
CA SER A 185 0.85 5.37 -20.63
C SER A 185 0.36 6.64 -21.34
N ARG A 186 0.90 6.93 -22.53
CA ARG A 186 0.46 8.08 -23.33
C ARG A 186 -1.02 8.01 -23.75
N GLN A 187 -1.59 6.81 -23.92
CA GLN A 187 -3.01 6.67 -24.23
C GLN A 187 -3.92 7.02 -23.04
N PHE A 188 -3.36 7.08 -21.83
CA PHE A 188 -4.09 7.29 -20.58
C PHE A 188 -3.62 8.53 -19.78
N ASP A 189 -2.83 9.43 -20.39
CA ASP A 189 -2.19 10.57 -19.72
C ASP A 189 -3.17 11.52 -19.00
N THR A 190 -4.45 11.54 -19.39
CA THR A 190 -5.49 12.38 -18.79
C THR A 190 -6.35 11.67 -17.74
N GLY A 191 -6.15 10.36 -17.52
CA GLY A 191 -7.03 9.53 -16.69
C GLY A 191 -6.33 8.65 -15.66
N LEU A 192 -5.00 8.48 -15.76
CA LEU A 192 -4.21 7.66 -14.85
C LEU A 192 -2.92 8.38 -14.45
N HIS A 193 -2.54 8.25 -13.18
CA HIS A 193 -1.22 8.64 -12.72
C HIS A 193 -0.26 7.46 -12.85
N PHE A 194 0.78 7.61 -13.67
CA PHE A 194 1.81 6.59 -13.87
C PHE A 194 3.05 6.89 -13.03
N SER A 195 3.49 5.91 -12.25
CA SER A 195 4.78 5.91 -11.59
C SER A 195 5.62 4.73 -12.08
N TRP A 196 6.94 4.90 -12.07
CA TRP A 196 7.89 3.84 -12.40
C TRP A 196 8.53 3.34 -11.11
N ALA A 197 8.44 2.05 -10.89
CA ALA A 197 9.10 1.37 -9.79
C ALA A 197 10.11 0.35 -10.34
N LYS A 198 11.16 0.09 -9.56
CA LYS A 198 12.05 -1.04 -9.77
C LYS A 198 11.80 -2.03 -8.65
N THR A 199 11.65 -3.30 -9.01
CA THR A 199 11.63 -4.39 -8.04
C THR A 199 13.00 -4.46 -7.35
N PRO A 200 13.06 -4.80 -6.05
CA PRO A 200 14.31 -4.92 -5.29
C PRO A 200 15.33 -5.89 -5.89
#